data_AF-F6GCI3-F1
#
_entry.id   AF-F6GCI3-F1
#
_cell.length_a   1.000
_cell.length_b   1.000
_cell.length_c   1.000
_cell.angle_alpha   90.00
_cell.angle_beta   90.00
_cell.angle_gamma   90.00
#
_symmetry.space_group_name_H-M   'P 1'
#
loop_
_entity.id
_entity.type
_entity.pdbx_description
1 polymer ?
#
loop_
_entity_poly.entity_id
_entity_poly.type
_entity_poly.pdbx_seq_one_letter_code
_entity_poly.pdbx_strand_id
1 'polypeptide(L)'
;MSKSVRIITGILGFIMFVPGLAKFREPFKTFIYKHLTGIGFPLPDVMQYVVKFSEIGVGLAMLFLAFKGNSISKNLREKIFYLGNLTIIIMMVVAVYTHLHPDIPADVLPLEFKPPVMPISYIVLVSLNLYLYKK
;
A
#
# COMPACT_ATOMS: atom_id res chain seq x y z
N MET A 1 0.60 21.91 -2.12
CA MET A 1 -0.57 21.02 -1.86
C MET A 1 -1.42 21.64 -0.78
N SER A 2 -2.74 21.44 -0.80
CA SER A 2 -3.63 21.88 0.29
C SER A 2 -3.29 21.13 1.59
N LYS A 3 -3.69 21.70 2.74
CA LYS A 3 -3.45 21.09 4.06
C LYS A 3 -4.07 19.69 4.15
N SER A 4 -5.30 19.52 3.67
CA SER A 4 -6.01 18.24 3.70
C SER A 4 -5.33 17.16 2.85
N VAL A 5 -4.94 17.48 1.61
CA VAL A 5 -4.18 16.58 0.73
C VAL A 5 -2.87 16.16 1.39
N ARG A 6 -2.16 17.12 2.01
CA ARG A 6 -0.90 16.85 2.69
C ARG A 6 -1.07 15.87 3.85
N ILE A 7 -2.13 16.05 4.66
CA ILE A 7 -2.44 15.16 5.78
C ILE A 7 -2.79 13.76 5.29
N ILE A 8 -3.70 13.64 4.32
CA ILE A 8 -4.12 12.34 3.79
C ILE A 8 -2.95 11.61 3.12
N THR A 9 -2.15 12.33 2.33
CA THR A 9 -0.92 11.80 1.72
C THR A 9 0.06 11.31 2.80
N GLY A 10 0.19 12.02 3.91
CA GLY A 10 1.02 11.59 5.04
C GLY A 10 0.49 10.35 5.74
N ILE A 11 -0.84 10.26 5.96
CA ILE A 11 -1.50 9.08 6.52
C ILE A 11 -1.28 7.88 5.59
N LEU A 12 -1.56 8.01 4.30
CA LEU A 12 -1.29 6.98 3.29
C LEU A 12 0.18 6.56 3.30
N GLY A 13 1.11 7.51 3.37
CA GLY A 13 2.53 7.19 3.46
C GLY A 13 2.89 6.39 4.70
N PHE A 14 2.36 6.78 5.86
CA PHE A 14 2.60 6.10 7.13
C PHE A 14 2.05 4.67 7.15
N ILE A 15 0.78 4.50 6.74
CA ILE A 15 0.10 3.19 6.76
C ILE A 15 0.60 2.23 5.67
N MET A 16 1.34 2.71 4.68
CA MET A 16 2.07 1.87 3.73
C MET A 16 3.47 1.54 4.25
N PHE A 17 4.18 2.53 4.78
CA PHE A 17 5.56 2.40 5.21
C PHE A 17 5.72 1.49 6.44
N VAL A 18 4.94 1.70 7.50
CA VAL A 18 5.10 0.96 8.76
C VAL A 18 4.77 -0.53 8.60
N PRO A 19 3.64 -0.93 7.99
CA PRO A 19 3.39 -2.34 7.70
C PRO A 19 4.40 -2.93 6.70
N GLY A 20 4.86 -2.15 5.72
CA GLY A 20 5.92 -2.58 4.79
C GLY A 20 7.21 -2.98 5.51
N LEU A 21 7.63 -2.22 6.53
CA LEU A 21 8.75 -2.58 7.39
C LEU A 21 8.45 -3.82 8.27
N ALA A 22 7.24 -3.92 8.80
CA ALA A 22 6.83 -5.07 9.62
C ALA A 22 6.91 -6.40 8.87
N LYS A 23 6.70 -6.40 7.54
CA LYS A 23 6.81 -7.59 6.66
C LYS A 23 8.20 -8.19 6.54
N PHE A 24 9.23 -7.57 7.12
CA PHE A 24 10.57 -8.16 7.25
C PHE A 24 10.74 -9.00 8.51
N ARG A 25 9.77 -8.97 9.43
CA ARG A 25 9.78 -9.71 10.69
C ARG A 25 8.74 -10.83 10.69
N GLU A 26 8.96 -11.84 11.52
CA GLU A 26 7.94 -12.86 11.78
C GLU A 26 6.78 -12.28 12.61
N PRO A 27 5.54 -12.76 12.41
CA PRO A 27 5.13 -13.81 11.47
C PRO A 27 4.84 -13.29 10.04
N PHE A 28 4.87 -11.98 9.81
CA PHE A 28 4.46 -11.36 8.55
C PHE A 28 5.30 -11.76 7.33
N LYS A 29 6.60 -12.00 7.54
CA LYS A 29 7.49 -12.52 6.50
C LYS A 29 6.96 -13.85 5.95
N THR A 30 6.60 -14.78 6.84
CA THR A 30 6.05 -16.09 6.48
C THR A 30 4.67 -15.97 5.84
N PHE A 31 3.81 -15.07 6.33
CA PHE A 31 2.47 -14.86 5.78
C PHE A 31 2.48 -14.40 4.32
N ILE A 32 3.37 -13.45 3.97
CA ILE A 32 3.55 -13.02 2.58
C ILE A 32 3.88 -14.21 1.67
N TYR A 33 4.82 -15.05 2.10
CA TYR A 33 5.24 -16.19 1.31
C TYR A 33 4.09 -17.19 1.13
N LYS A 34 3.38 -17.52 2.22
CA LYS A 34 2.19 -18.38 2.18
C LYS A 34 1.08 -17.83 1.29
N HIS A 35 0.88 -16.51 1.25
CA HIS A 35 -0.09 -15.90 0.35
C HIS A 35 0.31 -16.08 -1.11
N LEU A 36 1.56 -15.79 -1.44
CA LEU A 36 2.04 -15.89 -2.83
C LEU A 36 2.02 -17.33 -3.33
N THR A 37 2.40 -18.29 -2.50
CA THR A 37 2.32 -19.72 -2.86
C THR A 37 0.88 -20.21 -2.91
N GLY A 38 0.04 -19.81 -1.94
CA GLY A 38 -1.36 -20.22 -1.85
C GLY A 38 -2.23 -19.75 -3.03
N ILE A 39 -1.97 -18.57 -3.58
CA ILE A 39 -2.65 -18.08 -4.80
C ILE A 39 -2.00 -18.54 -6.10
N GLY A 40 -0.96 -19.38 -6.04
CA GLY A 40 -0.23 -19.86 -7.22
C GLY A 40 0.52 -18.76 -7.98
N PHE A 41 1.00 -17.71 -7.28
CA PHE A 41 1.69 -16.59 -7.92
C PHE A 41 3.05 -17.04 -8.48
N PRO A 42 3.44 -16.63 -9.70
CA PRO A 42 4.72 -17.02 -10.26
C PRO A 42 5.88 -16.42 -9.46
N LEU A 43 6.93 -17.22 -9.25
CA LEU A 43 8.17 -16.79 -8.59
C LEU A 43 7.95 -16.19 -7.17
N PRO A 44 7.31 -16.93 -6.25
CA PRO A 44 6.94 -16.41 -4.92
C PRO A 44 8.16 -15.94 -4.10
N ASP A 45 9.32 -16.59 -4.28
CA ASP A 45 10.58 -16.23 -3.62
C ASP A 45 11.07 -14.83 -3.97
N VAL A 46 10.86 -14.39 -5.21
CA VAL A 46 11.25 -13.05 -5.68
C VAL A 46 10.14 -12.05 -5.38
N MET A 47 8.89 -12.44 -5.64
CA MET A 47 7.73 -11.55 -5.54
C MET A 47 7.46 -11.09 -4.12
N GLN A 48 7.82 -11.87 -3.09
CA GLN A 48 7.75 -11.40 -1.71
C GLN A 48 8.57 -10.12 -1.47
N TYR A 49 9.71 -9.97 -2.14
CA TYR A 49 10.55 -8.78 -2.00
C TYR A 49 9.97 -7.62 -2.78
N VAL A 50 9.42 -7.86 -3.98
CA VAL A 50 8.72 -6.85 -4.78
C VAL A 50 7.57 -6.24 -3.96
N VAL A 51 6.74 -7.07 -3.32
CA VAL A 51 5.65 -6.59 -2.45
C VAL A 51 6.19 -5.76 -1.28
N LYS A 52 7.21 -6.25 -0.57
CA LYS A 52 7.78 -5.54 0.59
C LYS A 52 8.40 -4.19 0.20
N PHE A 53 9.22 -4.17 -0.84
CA PHE A 53 9.90 -2.96 -1.28
C PHE A 53 8.97 -1.96 -1.96
N SER A 54 7.93 -2.41 -2.68
CA SER A 54 6.94 -1.51 -3.28
C SER A 54 6.12 -0.78 -2.20
N GLU A 55 5.71 -1.47 -1.13
CA GLU A 55 5.01 -0.83 -0.01
C GLU A 55 5.87 0.20 0.72
N ILE A 56 7.13 -0.16 1.03
CA ILE A 56 8.08 0.77 1.65
C ILE A 56 8.36 1.95 0.72
N GLY A 57 8.62 1.67 -0.56
CA GLY A 57 8.97 2.69 -1.55
C GLY A 57 7.85 3.68 -1.76
N VAL A 58 6.60 3.22 -1.92
CA VAL A 58 5.45 4.11 -2.05
C VAL A 58 5.18 4.85 -0.74
N GLY A 59 5.34 4.18 0.40
CA GLY A 59 5.17 4.79 1.72
C GLY A 59 6.13 5.96 1.93
N LEU A 60 7.41 5.77 1.62
CA LEU A 60 8.44 6.81 1.65
C LEU A 60 8.16 7.94 0.66
N ALA A 61 7.75 7.61 -0.56
CA ALA A 61 7.41 8.61 -1.57
C ALA A 61 6.25 9.51 -1.10
N MET A 62 5.21 8.90 -0.52
CA MET A 62 4.05 9.62 0.01
C MET A 62 4.40 10.45 1.25
N LEU A 63 5.20 9.91 2.19
CA LEU A 63 5.72 10.67 3.32
C LEU A 63 6.58 11.86 2.85
N PHE A 64 7.46 11.64 1.88
CA PHE A 64 8.27 12.71 1.28
C PHE A 64 7.38 13.80 0.68
N LEU A 65 6.34 13.43 -0.08
CA LEU A 65 5.38 14.40 -0.61
C LEU A 65 4.68 15.17 0.51
N ALA A 66 4.26 14.50 1.57
CA ALA A 66 3.58 15.13 2.70
C ALA A 66 4.45 16.18 3.40
N PHE A 67 5.73 15.88 3.67
CA PHE A 67 6.60 16.80 4.41
C PHE A 67 7.37 17.78 3.53
N LYS A 68 7.83 17.33 2.36
CA LYS A 68 8.75 18.06 1.48
C LYS A 68 8.23 18.21 0.04
N GLY A 69 6.97 17.86 -0.26
CA GLY A 69 6.44 17.96 -1.63
C GLY A 69 6.46 19.38 -2.23
N ASN A 70 6.53 20.43 -1.41
CA ASN A 70 6.67 21.81 -1.91
C ASN A 70 8.12 22.18 -2.29
N SER A 71 9.13 21.38 -1.93
CA SER A 71 10.53 21.64 -2.27
C SER A 71 10.94 21.11 -3.65
N ILE A 72 10.02 20.49 -4.38
CA ILE A 72 10.24 19.95 -5.73
C ILE A 72 9.35 20.65 -6.76
N SER A 73 9.68 20.51 -8.04
CA SER A 73 8.89 21.10 -9.12
C SER A 73 7.45 20.56 -9.13
N LYS A 74 6.50 21.41 -9.55
CA LYS A 74 5.08 21.04 -9.64
C LYS A 74 4.87 19.77 -10.47
N ASN A 75 5.54 19.67 -11.63
CA ASN A 75 5.46 18.52 -12.52
C ASN A 75 5.94 17.23 -11.85
N LEU A 76 7.09 17.26 -11.16
CA LEU A 76 7.60 16.08 -10.46
C LEU A 76 6.68 15.68 -9.30
N ARG A 77 6.18 16.66 -8.54
CA ARG A 77 5.22 16.43 -7.46
C ARG A 77 3.97 15.73 -7.95
N GLU A 78 3.38 16.20 -9.05
CA GLU A 78 2.17 15.61 -9.63
C GLU A 78 2.42 14.17 -10.09
N LYS A 79 3.54 13.91 -10.77
CA LYS A 79 3.91 12.55 -11.17
C LYS A 79 4.05 11.60 -9.98
N ILE A 80 4.81 11.99 -8.96
CA ILE A 80 4.98 11.14 -7.76
C ILE A 80 3.63 10.94 -7.06
N PHE A 81 2.80 11.99 -6.99
CA PHE A 81 1.50 11.92 -6.34
C PHE A 81 0.56 10.93 -7.06
N TYR A 82 0.40 11.06 -8.37
CA TYR A 82 -0.49 10.17 -9.13
C TYR A 82 0.05 8.74 -9.21
N LEU A 83 1.35 8.56 -9.44
CA LEU A 83 1.98 7.23 -9.45
C LEU A 83 1.89 6.55 -8.09
N GLY A 84 2.11 7.30 -6.99
CA GLY A 84 2.01 6.76 -5.64
C GLY A 84 0.59 6.30 -5.31
N ASN A 85 -0.42 7.14 -5.56
CA ASN A 85 -1.82 6.77 -5.35
C ASN A 85 -2.25 5.59 -6.24
N LEU A 86 -1.82 5.55 -7.52
CA LEU A 86 -2.09 4.43 -8.43
C LEU A 86 -1.46 3.12 -7.92
N THR A 87 -0.21 3.19 -7.47
CA THR A 87 0.51 2.03 -6.92
C THR A 87 -0.20 1.49 -5.68
N ILE A 88 -0.69 2.37 -4.79
CA ILE A 88 -1.49 1.98 -3.63
C ILE A 88 -2.79 1.28 -4.08
N ILE A 89 -3.52 1.83 -5.06
CA ILE A 89 -4.75 1.18 -5.58
C ILE A 89 -4.44 -0.23 -6.08
N ILE A 90 -3.41 -0.40 -6.91
CA ILE A 90 -3.04 -1.72 -7.46
C ILE A 90 -2.75 -2.70 -6.33
N MET A 91 -1.96 -2.30 -5.33
CA MET A 91 -1.66 -3.16 -4.19
C MET A 91 -2.90 -3.50 -3.36
N MET A 92 -3.81 -2.54 -3.16
CA MET A 92 -5.05 -2.80 -2.42
C MET A 92 -5.99 -3.73 -3.19
N VAL A 93 -6.07 -3.63 -4.52
CA VAL A 93 -6.84 -4.58 -5.34
C VAL A 93 -6.28 -5.99 -5.22
N VAL A 94 -4.95 -6.14 -5.28
CA VAL A 94 -4.29 -7.45 -5.05
C VAL A 94 -4.57 -7.95 -3.64
N ALA A 95 -4.52 -7.07 -2.63
CA ALA A 95 -4.85 -7.46 -1.25
C ALA A 95 -6.31 -7.91 -1.11
N VAL A 96 -7.27 -7.22 -1.73
CA VAL A 96 -8.68 -7.66 -1.77
C VAL A 96 -8.78 -9.04 -2.40
N TYR A 97 -8.11 -9.27 -3.54
CA TYR A 97 -8.09 -10.57 -4.19
C TYR A 97 -7.54 -11.67 -3.26
N THR A 98 -6.41 -11.44 -2.61
CA THR A 98 -5.81 -12.39 -1.65
C THR A 98 -6.75 -12.70 -0.48
N HIS A 99 -7.41 -11.70 0.08
CA HIS A 99 -8.38 -11.87 1.18
C HIS A 99 -9.62 -12.69 0.78
N LEU A 100 -10.04 -12.59 -0.48
CA LEU A 100 -11.21 -13.30 -1.00
C LEU A 100 -10.85 -14.68 -1.58
N HIS A 101 -9.58 -14.99 -1.76
CA HIS A 101 -9.13 -16.25 -2.33
C HIS A 101 -9.49 -17.43 -1.40
N PRO A 102 -10.08 -18.52 -1.93
CA PRO A 102 -10.56 -19.63 -1.10
C PRO A 102 -9.42 -20.34 -0.36
N ASP A 103 -8.27 -20.49 -1.02
CA ASP A 103 -7.11 -21.21 -0.47
C ASP A 103 -6.30 -20.39 0.54
N ILE A 104 -6.73 -19.17 0.87
CA ILE A 104 -6.10 -18.35 1.90
C ILE A 104 -6.91 -18.46 3.19
N PRO A 105 -6.40 -19.17 4.21
CA PRO A 105 -7.07 -19.30 5.48
C PRO A 105 -6.95 -18.00 6.29
N ALA A 106 -7.83 -17.83 7.28
CA ALA A 106 -7.89 -16.57 8.03
C ALA A 106 -6.63 -16.36 8.92
N ASP A 107 -6.03 -17.43 9.41
CA ASP A 107 -4.86 -17.43 10.32
C ASP A 107 -3.57 -16.86 9.70
N VAL A 108 -3.48 -16.84 8.37
CA VAL A 108 -2.34 -16.22 7.65
C VAL A 108 -2.59 -14.76 7.29
N LEU A 109 -3.80 -14.25 7.52
CA LEU A 109 -4.15 -12.86 7.27
C LEU A 109 -3.72 -11.96 8.44
N PRO A 110 -3.37 -10.69 8.16
CA PRO A 110 -3.18 -9.71 9.21
C PRO A 110 -4.42 -9.64 10.11
N LEU A 111 -4.22 -9.76 11.43
CA LEU A 111 -5.28 -9.73 12.44
C LEU A 111 -6.29 -10.89 12.37
N GLU A 112 -5.97 -11.97 11.65
CA GLU A 112 -6.83 -13.15 11.49
C GLU A 112 -8.23 -12.83 10.93
N PHE A 113 -8.36 -11.70 10.23
CA PHE A 113 -9.63 -11.15 9.79
C PHE A 113 -9.80 -11.28 8.27
N LYS A 114 -10.73 -12.15 7.85
CA LYS A 114 -10.93 -12.47 6.43
C LYS A 114 -11.49 -11.34 5.57
N PRO A 115 -12.54 -10.59 5.99
CA PRO A 115 -13.10 -9.55 5.15
C PRO A 115 -12.08 -8.43 4.82
N PRO A 116 -11.97 -7.98 3.55
CA PRO A 116 -10.95 -7.03 3.10
C PRO A 116 -11.28 -5.57 3.46
N VAL A 117 -11.73 -5.30 4.69
CA VAL A 117 -12.13 -3.96 5.15
C VAL A 117 -10.95 -2.99 5.11
N MET A 118 -9.77 -3.43 5.55
CA MET A 118 -8.56 -2.60 5.54
C MET A 118 -8.17 -2.18 4.09
N PRO A 119 -7.96 -3.11 3.14
CA PRO A 119 -7.69 -2.73 1.74
C PRO A 119 -8.74 -1.79 1.13
N ILE A 120 -10.03 -2.04 1.36
CA ILE A 120 -11.12 -1.20 0.85
C ILE A 120 -11.04 0.22 1.44
N SER A 121 -10.77 0.33 2.75
CA SER A 121 -10.63 1.64 3.41
C SER A 121 -9.48 2.47 2.81
N TYR A 122 -8.40 1.84 2.39
CA TYR A 122 -7.26 2.52 1.76
C TYR A 122 -7.63 3.01 0.37
N ILE A 123 -8.40 2.23 -0.41
CA ILE A 123 -8.91 2.67 -1.72
C ILE A 123 -9.81 3.90 -1.57
N VAL A 124 -10.68 3.92 -0.55
CA VAL A 124 -11.52 5.09 -0.23
C VAL A 124 -10.66 6.30 0.11
N LEU A 125 -9.63 6.11 0.93
CA LEU A 125 -8.72 7.18 1.34
C LEU A 125 -7.90 7.74 0.16
N VAL A 126 -7.43 6.87 -0.74
CA VAL A 126 -6.79 7.28 -2.00
C VAL A 126 -7.76 8.08 -2.87
N SER A 127 -8.99 7.59 -3.04
CA SER A 127 -10.02 8.26 -3.84
C SER A 127 -10.32 9.66 -3.32
N LEU A 128 -10.43 9.81 -1.99
CA LEU A 128 -10.58 11.10 -1.33
C LEU A 128 -9.36 12.01 -1.56
N ASN A 129 -8.14 11.46 -1.47
CA ASN A 129 -6.91 12.21 -1.71
C ASN A 129 -6.84 12.76 -3.14
N LEU A 130 -7.16 11.93 -4.14
CA LEU A 130 -7.20 12.30 -5.56
C LEU A 130 -8.26 13.38 -5.82
N TYR A 131 -9.46 13.21 -5.27
CA TYR A 131 -10.53 14.19 -5.38
C TYR A 131 -10.13 15.56 -4.82
N LEU A 132 -9.53 15.59 -3.62
CA LEU A 132 -9.08 16.82 -2.97
C LEU A 132 -7.83 17.44 -3.62
N TYR A 133 -7.05 16.67 -4.37
CA TYR A 133 -5.89 17.19 -5.10
C TYR A 133 -6.29 17.92 -6.38
N LYS A 134 -7.36 17.44 -7.04
CA LYS A 134 -7.88 18.04 -8.28
C LYS A 134 -8.66 19.33 -8.03
N LYS A 135 -9.24 19.48 -6.83
CA LYS A 135 -9.97 20.67 -6.39
C LYS A 135 -9.03 21.78 -5.97
#